data_AF-A0ABD3PKD0-F1
#
_entry.id   AF-A0ABD3PKD0-F1
#
_cell.length_a   1.000
_cell.length_b   1.000
_cell.length_c   1.000
_cell.angle_alpha   90.00
_cell.angle_beta   90.00
_cell.angle_gamma   90.00
#
_symmetry.space_group_name_H-M   'P 1'
#
loop_
_entity.id
_entity.type
_entity.pdbx_description
1 polymer ?
#
loop_
_entity_poly.entity_id
_entity_poly.type
_entity_poly.pdbx_seq_one_letter_code
_entity_poly.pdbx_strand_id
1 'polypeptide(L)'
;MELDYRGAMGAFDLKYLIPPLGCPQVRDRVGMAVALTTLLASLRPGIYARHLQFEAMRKTPTWYANVYNAGQAYRTHSLYAKDDRKLHATTCSTAGEWFVRFKHGARLRMGEIRRQNEAISSVMVHAILKLVNQDWEASMNEEDKADIEEFASYLLIAYGLALRGGKKFP
;
A
#
# COMPACT_ATOMS: atom_id res chain seq x y z
N MET A 1 8.75 -22.67 16.55
CA MET A 1 7.55 -23.30 15.96
C MET A 1 7.77 -24.76 15.58
N GLU A 2 8.80 -25.12 14.78
CA GLU A 2 9.04 -26.54 14.47
C GLU A 2 9.45 -27.36 15.69
N LEU A 3 10.32 -26.82 16.55
CA LEU A 3 10.70 -27.44 17.82
C LEU A 3 9.48 -27.61 18.75
N ASP A 4 8.58 -26.61 18.78
CA ASP A 4 7.36 -26.65 19.59
C ASP A 4 6.38 -27.73 19.07
N TYR A 5 6.24 -27.85 17.74
CA TYR A 5 5.43 -28.89 17.10
C TYR A 5 5.95 -30.28 17.45
N ARG A 6 7.26 -30.52 17.32
CA ARG A 6 7.87 -31.81 17.65
C ARG A 6 7.77 -32.13 19.14
N GLY A 7 7.97 -31.13 20.01
CA GLY A 7 7.80 -31.27 21.45
C GLY A 7 6.36 -31.64 21.83
N ALA A 8 5.37 -30.98 21.23
CA ALA A 8 3.96 -31.28 21.48
C ALA A 8 3.53 -32.67 20.98
N MET A 9 4.02 -33.09 19.80
CA MET A 9 3.73 -34.43 19.25
C MET A 9 4.39 -35.57 20.05
N GLY A 10 5.51 -35.29 20.74
CA GLY A 10 6.17 -36.28 21.61
C GLY A 10 5.58 -36.35 23.01
N ALA A 11 5.04 -35.24 23.53
CA ALA A 11 4.43 -35.17 24.86
C ALA A 11 2.93 -35.55 24.86
N PHE A 12 2.25 -35.39 23.73
CA PHE A 12 0.81 -35.62 23.60
C PHE A 12 0.53 -36.45 22.34
N ASP A 13 -0.42 -37.39 22.43
CA ASP A 13 -0.88 -38.18 21.27
C ASP A 13 -1.85 -37.37 20.38
N LEU A 14 -1.32 -36.31 19.77
CA LEU A 14 -2.07 -35.42 18.88
C LEU A 14 -2.00 -35.94 17.45
N LYS A 15 -3.14 -36.34 16.86
CA LYS A 15 -3.19 -36.84 15.48
C LYS A 15 -2.73 -35.83 14.42
N TYR A 16 -3.18 -34.57 14.52
CA TYR A 16 -2.79 -33.49 13.61
C TYR A 16 -2.87 -32.13 14.32
N LEU A 17 -1.74 -31.62 14.81
CA LEU A 17 -1.69 -30.27 15.39
C LEU A 17 -1.74 -29.17 14.30
N ILE A 18 -1.17 -29.44 13.12
CA ILE A 18 -1.20 -28.53 11.97
C ILE A 18 -2.24 -29.05 10.98
N PRO A 19 -3.18 -28.21 10.50
CA PRO A 19 -4.13 -28.64 9.48
C PRO A 19 -3.39 -29.03 8.19
N PRO A 20 -3.80 -30.11 7.51
CA PRO A 20 -3.19 -30.51 6.26
C PRO A 20 -3.26 -29.36 5.27
N LEU A 21 -2.10 -28.97 4.75
CA LEU A 21 -2.00 -27.90 3.76
C LEU A 21 -2.53 -28.40 2.42
N GLY A 22 -3.34 -27.58 1.76
CA GLY A 22 -3.90 -27.87 0.44
C GLY A 22 -5.39 -28.20 0.47
N CYS A 23 -5.95 -28.43 -0.72
CA CYS A 23 -7.32 -28.88 -0.87
C CYS A 23 -7.29 -30.11 -1.79
N PRO A 24 -7.96 -31.22 -1.43
CA PRO A 24 -7.98 -32.43 -2.25
C PRO A 24 -8.70 -32.22 -3.59
N GLN A 25 -9.46 -31.13 -3.73
CA GLN A 25 -10.17 -30.76 -4.95
C GLN A 25 -9.59 -29.48 -5.55
N VAL A 26 -9.29 -29.53 -6.86
CA VAL A 26 -8.87 -28.35 -7.62
C VAL A 26 -10.10 -27.52 -7.94
N ARG A 27 -10.28 -26.42 -7.23
CA ARG A 27 -11.35 -25.43 -7.49
C ARG A 27 -10.86 -24.03 -7.19
N ASP A 28 -11.38 -23.04 -7.92
CA ASP A 28 -11.06 -21.64 -7.67
C ASP A 28 -11.80 -21.11 -6.43
N ARG A 29 -11.11 -21.15 -5.28
CA ARG A 29 -11.65 -20.70 -4.00
C ARG A 29 -11.41 -19.22 -3.73
N VAL A 30 -10.38 -18.65 -4.35
CA VAL A 30 -9.83 -17.33 -4.00
C VAL A 30 -10.03 -16.30 -5.11
N GLY A 31 -10.60 -16.70 -6.25
CA GLY A 31 -10.80 -15.83 -7.41
C GLY A 31 -9.55 -15.73 -8.26
N MET A 32 -8.75 -16.79 -8.34
CA MET A 32 -7.56 -16.86 -9.18
C MET A 32 -7.90 -16.61 -10.64
N ALA A 33 -9.03 -17.12 -11.15
CA ALA A 33 -9.46 -16.86 -12.52
C ALA A 33 -9.70 -15.36 -12.75
N VAL A 34 -10.37 -14.69 -11.81
CA VAL A 34 -10.61 -13.24 -11.88
C VAL A 34 -9.30 -12.47 -11.74
N ALA A 35 -8.35 -12.94 -10.94
CA ALA A 35 -7.03 -12.33 -10.82
C ALA A 35 -6.25 -12.43 -12.15
N LEU A 36 -6.28 -13.59 -12.81
CA LEU A 36 -5.66 -13.80 -14.12
C LEU A 36 -6.31 -12.89 -15.19
N THR A 37 -7.64 -12.80 -15.24
CA THR A 37 -8.29 -11.88 -16.19
C THR A 37 -7.99 -10.41 -15.89
N THR A 38 -7.83 -10.06 -14.61
CA THR A 38 -7.41 -8.72 -14.18
C THR A 38 -5.98 -8.41 -14.63
N LEU A 39 -5.05 -9.37 -14.50
CA LEU A 39 -3.67 -9.25 -14.98
C LEU A 39 -3.62 -9.17 -16.51
N LEU A 40 -4.40 -9.98 -17.21
CA LEU A 40 -4.48 -9.89 -18.67
C LEU A 40 -5.01 -8.52 -19.12
N ALA A 41 -5.99 -7.98 -18.40
CA ALA A 41 -6.51 -6.64 -18.68
C ALA A 41 -5.46 -5.53 -18.45
N SER A 42 -4.50 -5.73 -17.54
CA SER A 42 -3.45 -4.74 -17.28
C SER A 42 -2.47 -4.58 -18.45
N LEU A 43 -2.30 -5.62 -19.28
CA LEU A 43 -1.43 -5.59 -20.46
C LEU A 43 -1.99 -4.76 -21.62
N ARG A 44 -3.26 -4.34 -21.56
CA ARG A 44 -3.86 -3.49 -22.60
C ARG A 44 -3.18 -2.12 -22.63
N PRO A 45 -3.08 -1.47 -23.80
CA PRO A 45 -2.55 -0.12 -23.88
C PRO A 45 -3.42 0.86 -23.09
N GLY A 46 -2.78 1.75 -22.34
CA GLY A 46 -3.44 2.87 -21.69
C GLY A 46 -3.54 4.09 -22.62
N ILE A 47 -4.35 5.07 -22.25
CA ILE A 47 -4.50 6.32 -23.01
C ILE A 47 -3.20 7.16 -22.96
N TYR A 48 -2.59 7.24 -21.77
CA TYR A 48 -1.40 8.06 -21.49
C TYR A 48 -0.18 7.23 -21.07
N ALA A 49 -0.25 5.90 -21.18
CA ALA A 49 0.79 4.98 -20.71
C ALA A 49 0.83 3.71 -21.56
N ARG A 50 2.00 3.06 -21.62
CA ARG A 50 2.21 1.82 -22.38
C ARG A 50 1.26 0.69 -21.97
N HIS A 51 0.91 0.62 -20.69
CA HIS A 51 -0.01 -0.36 -20.11
C HIS A 51 -1.09 0.32 -19.28
N LEU A 52 -2.17 -0.42 -19.00
CA LEU A 52 -3.31 0.08 -18.25
C LEU A 52 -2.93 0.38 -16.79
N GLN A 53 -3.30 1.56 -16.30
CA GLN A 53 -3.09 1.94 -14.89
C GLN A 53 -4.06 1.21 -13.96
N PHE A 54 -3.71 1.12 -12.67
CA PHE A 54 -4.48 0.38 -11.67
C PHE A 54 -5.96 0.79 -11.62
N GLU A 55 -6.27 2.09 -11.67
CA GLU A 55 -7.65 2.61 -11.62
C GLU A 55 -8.54 2.13 -12.78
N ALA A 56 -7.94 1.88 -13.94
CA ALA A 56 -8.67 1.30 -15.06
C ALA A 56 -8.68 -0.24 -14.99
N MET A 57 -7.57 -0.87 -14.59
CA MET A 57 -7.48 -2.31 -14.43
C MET A 57 -8.45 -2.85 -13.35
N ARG A 58 -8.61 -2.14 -12.23
CA ARG A 58 -9.50 -2.53 -11.12
C ARG A 58 -10.98 -2.60 -11.52
N LYS A 59 -11.36 -2.06 -12.68
CA LYS A 59 -12.72 -2.17 -13.21
C LYS A 59 -13.10 -3.62 -13.52
N THR A 60 -12.15 -4.46 -13.95
CA THR A 60 -12.39 -5.90 -14.21
C THR A 60 -12.92 -6.65 -12.99
N PRO A 61 -12.24 -6.66 -11.83
CA PRO A 61 -12.76 -7.33 -10.65
C PRO A 61 -14.01 -6.66 -10.08
N THR A 62 -14.18 -5.34 -10.24
CA THR A 62 -15.40 -4.62 -9.84
C THR A 62 -16.60 -5.06 -10.68
N TRP A 63 -16.45 -5.15 -11.99
CA TRP A 63 -17.50 -5.64 -12.89
C TRP A 63 -17.90 -7.08 -12.53
N TYR A 64 -16.92 -7.97 -12.30
CA TYR A 64 -17.19 -9.33 -11.85
C TYR A 64 -17.96 -9.36 -10.54
N ALA A 65 -17.55 -8.58 -9.55
CA ALA A 65 -18.22 -8.52 -8.25
C ALA A 65 -19.67 -8.04 -8.39
N ASN A 66 -19.92 -7.04 -9.25
CA ASN A 66 -21.26 -6.54 -9.52
C ASN A 66 -22.15 -7.60 -10.18
N VAL A 67 -21.64 -8.31 -11.18
CA VAL A 67 -22.39 -9.41 -11.84
C VAL A 67 -22.67 -10.54 -10.85
N TYR A 68 -21.68 -10.94 -10.05
CA TYR A 68 -21.84 -11.98 -9.04
C TYR A 68 -22.91 -11.59 -8.02
N ASN A 69 -22.85 -10.34 -7.53
CA ASN A 69 -23.82 -9.83 -6.58
C ASN A 69 -25.19 -9.62 -7.23
N ALA A 70 -25.31 -9.28 -8.51
CA ALA A 70 -26.63 -9.17 -9.17
C ALA A 70 -27.26 -10.54 -9.49
N GLY A 71 -26.47 -11.61 -9.53
CA GLY A 71 -26.91 -12.95 -9.89
C GLY A 71 -27.55 -13.74 -8.74
N GLN A 72 -27.61 -15.07 -8.92
CA GLN A 72 -28.20 -15.99 -7.94
C GLN A 72 -27.57 -15.93 -6.54
N ALA A 73 -26.33 -15.45 -6.46
CA ALA A 73 -25.61 -15.29 -5.20
C ALA A 73 -25.91 -13.96 -4.47
N TYR A 74 -26.87 -13.15 -4.97
CA TYR A 74 -27.32 -11.94 -4.29
C TYR A 74 -27.86 -12.29 -2.91
N ARG A 75 -27.31 -11.64 -1.88
CA ARG A 75 -27.77 -11.78 -0.49
C ARG A 75 -28.29 -10.44 0.00
N THR A 76 -29.57 -10.42 0.37
CA THR A 76 -30.29 -9.22 0.83
C THR A 76 -29.98 -8.85 2.28
N HIS A 77 -29.50 -9.78 3.11
CA HIS A 77 -29.28 -9.53 4.54
C HIS A 77 -28.02 -8.68 4.78
N SER A 78 -28.19 -7.51 5.40
CA SER A 78 -27.10 -6.73 6.00
C SER A 78 -26.69 -7.39 7.31
N LEU A 79 -25.40 -7.72 7.48
CA LEU A 79 -24.91 -8.37 8.70
C LEU A 79 -24.31 -7.38 9.70
N TYR A 80 -23.82 -6.23 9.23
CA TYR A 80 -23.16 -5.25 10.10
C TYR A 80 -23.49 -3.82 9.66
N ALA A 81 -23.82 -2.95 10.61
CA ALA A 81 -23.82 -1.51 10.43
C ALA A 81 -22.55 -0.98 11.13
N LYS A 82 -21.64 -0.38 10.36
CA LYS A 82 -20.49 0.33 10.92
C LYS A 82 -20.44 1.71 10.27
N ASP A 83 -20.46 2.76 11.09
CA ASP A 83 -20.33 4.15 10.66
C ASP A 83 -21.20 4.49 9.44
N ASP A 84 -22.51 4.28 9.58
CA ASP A 84 -23.54 4.59 8.57
C ASP A 84 -23.47 3.77 7.25
N ARG A 85 -22.55 2.81 7.15
CA ARG A 85 -22.47 1.87 6.02
C ARG A 85 -23.06 0.52 6.40
N LYS A 86 -24.10 0.13 5.65
CA LYS A 86 -24.62 -1.24 5.66
C LYS A 86 -23.63 -2.16 4.95
N LEU A 87 -23.05 -3.10 5.69
CA LEU A 87 -22.19 -4.15 5.14
C LEU A 87 -23.02 -5.41 4.94
N HIS A 88 -22.94 -5.97 3.74
CA HIS A 88 -23.57 -7.23 3.36
C HIS A 88 -22.50 -8.31 3.26
N ALA A 89 -22.79 -9.52 3.76
CA ALA A 89 -21.92 -10.65 3.50
C ALA A 89 -22.06 -11.09 2.05
N THR A 90 -20.93 -11.21 1.37
CA THR A 90 -20.84 -11.80 0.04
C THR A 90 -19.94 -13.03 0.08
N THR A 91 -20.31 -14.05 -0.68
CA THR A 91 -19.46 -15.22 -0.96
C THR A 91 -18.58 -14.99 -2.17
N CYS A 92 -18.60 -13.79 -2.75
CA CYS A 92 -17.78 -13.43 -3.90
C CYS A 92 -16.28 -13.52 -3.56
N SER A 93 -15.54 -14.28 -4.37
CA SER A 93 -14.11 -14.50 -4.18
C SER A 93 -13.28 -13.22 -4.23
N THR A 94 -13.72 -12.19 -4.95
CA THR A 94 -13.02 -10.89 -5.04
C THR A 94 -13.08 -10.05 -3.76
N ALA A 95 -13.98 -10.41 -2.84
CA ALA A 95 -14.07 -9.84 -1.49
C ALA A 95 -13.22 -10.61 -0.46
N GLY A 96 -12.70 -11.78 -0.85
CA GLY A 96 -11.85 -12.61 0.01
C GLY A 96 -10.49 -12.00 0.30
N GLU A 97 -9.89 -12.40 1.43
CA GLU A 97 -8.63 -11.86 1.92
C GLU A 97 -7.48 -12.00 0.93
N TRP A 98 -7.36 -13.16 0.27
CA TRP A 98 -6.33 -13.38 -0.74
C TRP A 98 -6.47 -12.38 -1.90
N PHE A 99 -7.69 -12.11 -2.35
CA PHE A 99 -7.93 -11.17 -3.45
C PHE A 99 -7.67 -9.72 -3.04
N VAL A 100 -7.92 -9.37 -1.77
CA VAL A 100 -7.53 -8.07 -1.20
C VAL A 100 -6.00 -7.91 -1.24
N ARG A 101 -5.24 -8.94 -0.82
CA ARG A 101 -3.77 -8.96 -0.90
C ARG A 101 -3.27 -8.90 -2.35
N PHE A 102 -3.91 -9.61 -3.27
CA PHE A 102 -3.63 -9.52 -4.71
C PHE A 102 -3.78 -8.09 -5.23
N LYS A 103 -4.92 -7.44 -4.96
CA LYS A 103 -5.16 -6.04 -5.35
C LYS A 103 -4.11 -5.12 -4.76
N HIS A 104 -3.77 -5.28 -3.48
CA HIS A 104 -2.73 -4.47 -2.84
C HIS A 104 -1.36 -4.63 -3.53
N GLY A 105 -0.94 -5.86 -3.82
CA GLY A 105 0.30 -6.12 -4.56
C GLY A 105 0.29 -5.52 -5.97
N ALA A 106 -0.86 -5.53 -6.65
CA ALA A 106 -1.02 -4.89 -7.94
C ALA A 106 -0.85 -3.36 -7.85
N ARG A 107 -1.42 -2.70 -6.83
CA ARG A 107 -1.24 -1.26 -6.58
C ARG A 107 0.23 -0.87 -6.42
N LEU A 108 0.97 -1.66 -5.64
CA LEU A 108 2.40 -1.45 -5.39
C LEU A 108 3.21 -1.57 -6.68
N ARG A 109 3.00 -2.63 -7.47
CA ARG A 109 3.76 -2.85 -8.71
C ARG A 109 3.45 -1.85 -9.82
N MET A 110 2.24 -1.30 -9.84
CA MET A 110 1.84 -0.28 -10.82
C MET A 110 2.17 1.16 -10.38
N GLY A 111 2.79 1.34 -9.20
CA GLY A 111 3.20 2.66 -8.71
C GLY A 111 2.04 3.60 -8.36
N GLU A 112 0.84 3.06 -8.10
CA GLU A 112 -0.30 3.87 -7.65
C GLU A 112 -0.05 4.45 -6.25
N ILE A 113 0.59 3.65 -5.39
CA ILE A 113 0.99 4.10 -4.05
C ILE A 113 2.32 4.84 -4.17
N ARG A 114 2.26 6.16 -4.30
CA ARG A 114 3.42 7.03 -4.15
C ARG A 114 3.67 7.27 -2.67
N ARG A 115 4.81 6.78 -2.16
CA ARG A 115 5.35 7.28 -0.89
C ARG A 115 5.92 8.67 -1.18
N GLN A 116 5.20 9.71 -0.81
CA GLN A 116 5.78 11.05 -0.81
C GLN A 116 6.95 11.04 0.17
N ASN A 117 8.06 11.66 -0.22
CA ASN A 117 9.14 11.91 0.73
C ASN A 117 8.55 12.67 1.93
N GLU A 118 8.92 12.24 3.13
CA GLU A 118 8.54 12.96 4.33
C GLU A 118 9.03 14.40 4.23
N ALA A 119 8.28 15.33 4.83
CA ALA A 119 8.74 16.70 4.95
C ALA A 119 10.10 16.71 5.65
N ILE A 120 11.01 17.58 5.21
CA ILE A 120 12.29 17.80 5.89
C ILE A 120 11.97 18.10 7.36
N SER A 121 12.55 17.36 8.30
CA SER A 121 12.26 17.57 9.72
C SER A 121 13.04 18.78 10.25
N SER A 122 12.57 19.36 11.36
CA SER A 122 13.30 20.48 12.02
C SER A 122 14.72 20.09 12.41
N VAL A 123 14.96 18.82 12.77
CA VAL A 123 16.29 18.28 13.09
C VAL A 123 17.19 18.28 11.87
N MET A 124 16.66 17.90 10.70
CA MET A 124 17.40 17.94 9.44
C MET A 124 17.73 19.38 9.02
N VAL A 125 16.78 20.32 9.14
CA VAL A 125 17.05 21.75 8.86
C VAL A 125 18.14 22.28 9.78
N HIS A 126 18.10 21.94 11.07
CA HIS A 126 19.11 22.37 12.02
C HIS A 126 20.50 21.78 11.72
N ALA A 127 20.56 20.53 11.26
CA ALA A 127 21.82 19.92 10.81
C ALA A 127 22.38 20.61 9.56
N ILE A 128 21.52 20.95 8.59
CA ILE A 128 21.92 21.69 7.39
C ILE A 128 22.46 23.08 7.77
N LEU A 129 21.80 23.81 8.68
CA LEU A 129 22.27 25.11 9.16
C LEU A 129 23.65 25.03 9.84
N LYS A 130 23.95 23.95 10.55
CA LYS A 130 25.28 23.75 11.13
C LYS A 130 26.35 23.60 10.05
N LEU A 131 26.06 22.87 8.97
CA LEU A 131 26.98 22.73 7.84
C LEU A 131 27.16 24.06 7.10
N VAL A 132 26.07 24.78 6.83
CA VAL A 132 26.08 26.13 6.24
C VAL A 132 26.96 27.08 7.06
N ASN A 133 26.84 27.08 8.39
CA ASN A 133 27.68 27.92 9.24
C ASN A 133 29.16 27.52 9.18
N GLN A 134 29.46 26.22 9.13
CA GLN A 134 30.84 25.74 8.98
C GLN A 134 31.43 26.16 7.63
N ASP A 135 30.66 26.06 6.56
CA ASP A 135 31.08 26.46 5.21
C ASP A 135 31.26 27.98 5.12
N TRP A 136 30.39 28.76 5.79
CA TRP A 136 30.53 30.22 5.88
C TRP A 136 31.77 30.64 6.67
N GLU A 137 32.06 29.98 7.81
CA GLU A 137 33.26 30.22 8.61
C GLU A 137 34.56 29.82 7.86
N ALA A 138 34.50 28.77 7.04
CA ALA A 138 35.62 28.30 6.24
C ALA A 138 35.85 29.13 4.96
N SER A 139 34.88 29.93 4.53
CA SER A 139 34.98 30.74 3.33
C SER A 139 35.83 31.99 3.55
N MET A 140 36.73 32.26 2.60
CA MET A 140 37.63 33.42 2.61
C MET A 140 37.12 34.57 1.74
N ASN A 141 36.24 34.29 0.78
CA ASN A 141 35.73 35.27 -0.16
C ASN A 141 34.36 35.79 0.29
N GLU A 142 34.16 37.10 0.15
CA GLU A 142 32.90 37.74 0.53
C GLU A 142 31.74 37.34 -0.40
N GLU A 143 32.04 37.08 -1.67
CA GLU A 143 31.06 36.60 -2.67
C GLU A 143 30.55 35.20 -2.32
N ASP A 144 31.45 34.27 -1.97
CA ASP A 144 31.09 32.92 -1.53
C ASP A 144 30.26 32.95 -0.23
N LYS A 145 30.54 33.88 0.68
CA LYS A 145 29.74 34.06 1.90
C LYS A 145 28.33 34.54 1.59
N ALA A 146 28.19 35.50 0.68
CA ALA A 146 26.89 36.00 0.25
C ALA A 146 26.03 34.88 -0.38
N ASP A 147 26.64 34.03 -1.22
CA ASP A 147 25.95 32.89 -1.83
C ASP A 147 25.47 31.86 -0.79
N ILE A 148 26.30 31.58 0.22
CA ILE A 148 25.96 30.67 1.33
C ILE A 148 24.80 31.25 2.17
N GLU A 149 24.83 32.56 2.46
CA GLU A 149 23.76 33.26 3.19
C GLU A 149 22.45 33.30 2.41
N GLU A 150 22.52 33.52 1.09
CA GLU A 150 21.35 33.49 0.21
C GLU A 150 20.71 32.10 0.20
N PHE A 151 21.52 31.05 0.06
CA PHE A 151 21.05 29.67 0.12
C PHE A 151 20.38 29.36 1.47
N ALA A 152 21.01 29.74 2.58
CA ALA A 152 20.46 29.52 3.92
C ALA A 152 19.12 30.23 4.12
N SER A 153 19.02 31.48 3.65
CA SER A 153 17.80 32.29 3.70
C SER A 153 16.69 31.66 2.87
N TYR A 154 17.00 31.24 1.64
CA TYR A 154 16.05 30.56 0.77
C TYR A 154 15.55 29.25 1.38
N LEU A 155 16.44 28.43 1.96
CA LEU A 155 16.09 27.18 2.63
C LEU A 155 15.12 27.41 3.80
N LEU A 156 15.39 28.42 4.64
CA LEU A 156 14.56 28.75 5.80
C LEU A 156 13.20 29.30 5.41
N ILE A 157 13.16 30.19 4.41
CA ILE A 157 11.91 30.73 3.88
C ILE A 157 11.10 29.62 3.22
N ALA A 158 11.73 28.77 2.39
CA ALA A 158 11.07 27.63 1.77
C ALA A 158 10.54 26.65 2.81
N TYR A 159 11.30 26.35 3.87
CA TYR A 159 10.84 25.49 4.96
C TYR A 159 9.68 26.10 5.76
N GLY A 160 9.75 27.40 6.08
CA GLY A 160 8.70 28.12 6.81
C GLY A 160 7.42 28.35 6.00
N LEU A 161 7.52 28.54 4.68
CA LEU A 161 6.38 28.71 3.78
C LEU A 161 5.82 27.38 3.29
N ALA A 162 6.64 26.33 3.19
CA ALA A 162 6.21 24.98 2.84
C ALA A 162 5.55 24.22 4.01
N LEU A 163 4.94 24.92 4.97
CA LEU A 163 4.08 24.39 6.04
C LEU A 163 2.84 23.68 5.46
N ARG A 164 3.07 22.61 4.69
CA ARG A 164 2.07 21.60 4.41
C ARG A 164 2.16 20.61 5.56
N GLY A 165 1.35 20.88 6.59
CA GLY A 165 1.35 20.17 7.87
C GLY A 165 1.61 18.67 7.76
N GLY A 166 2.80 18.27 8.18
CA GLY A 166 3.08 16.89 8.54
C GLY A 166 2.31 16.60 9.83
N LYS A 167 1.22 15.86 9.72
CA LYS A 167 0.47 15.33 10.87
C LYS A 167 1.47 14.71 11.85
N LYS A 168 1.48 15.21 13.09
CA LYS A 168 1.88 14.40 14.23
C LYS A 168 0.89 13.23 14.29
N PHE A 169 1.32 12.03 13.93
CA PHE A 169 0.61 10.83 14.35
C PHE A 169 1.09 10.48 15.77
N PRO A 170 0.17 10.12 16.70
CA PRO A 170 0.53 9.60 18.01
C PRO A 170 1.22 8.23 17.91
#